data_AF-A0A526RBN6-F1
#
_entry.id   AF-A0A526RBN6-F1
#
_cell.length_a   1.000
_cell.length_b   1.000
_cell.length_c   1.000
_cell.angle_alpha   90.00
_cell.angle_beta   90.00
_cell.angle_gamma   90.00
#
_symmetry.space_group_name_H-M   'P 1'
#
loop_
_entity.id
_entity.type
_entity.pdbx_description
1 polymer ?
#
loop_
_entity_poly.entity_id
_entity_poly.type
_entity_poly.pdbx_seq_one_letter_code
_entity_poly.pdbx_strand_id
1 'polypeptide(L)'
;MRMRTTQTLLVIAALLISQIASAAEGVPFPDLDTEGYCTALVSKMLVKTEQQIERDKCLLEERALRARLEPFWYLVKRAESDRLKKDYLTEGRFQTYLNVSSFVASALGKACLDGRVFCSPDEPPATTALSVFRSDYYCYLGSSDAKSDKFRNCSAAEKKRKEQLAKYWTKIPGVKKDRCIGWAFRRDFPPFQVLSNCVAEDIGTECLKQTRKCRPG
;
A
#
# COMPACT_ATOMS: atom_id res chain seq x y z
N MET A 1 -32.55 50.37 15.49
CA MET A 1 -31.58 49.72 14.58
C MET A 1 -31.09 48.41 15.20
N ARG A 2 -31.79 47.30 14.99
CA ARG A 2 -31.38 45.95 15.44
C ARG A 2 -31.78 44.95 14.35
N MET A 3 -31.11 44.96 13.21
CA MET A 3 -31.42 44.01 12.13
C MET A 3 -30.33 43.90 11.03
N ARG A 4 -29.05 44.14 11.36
CA ARG A 4 -27.96 44.02 10.37
C ARG A 4 -26.81 43.10 10.79
N THR A 5 -26.64 42.80 12.07
CA THR A 5 -25.55 41.96 12.58
C THR A 5 -25.84 40.46 12.51
N THR A 6 -27.10 40.04 12.61
CA THR A 6 -27.49 38.62 12.54
C THR A 6 -27.41 38.04 11.12
N GLN A 7 -27.66 38.85 10.08
CA GLN A 7 -27.54 38.41 8.69
C GLN A 7 -26.10 38.24 8.22
N THR A 8 -25.16 39.05 8.71
CA THR A 8 -23.73 38.94 8.35
C THR A 8 -23.08 37.69 8.95
N LEU A 9 -23.47 37.30 10.17
CA LEU A 9 -22.97 36.09 10.83
C LEU A 9 -23.43 34.79 10.13
N LEU A 10 -24.65 34.77 9.58
CA LEU A 10 -25.18 33.62 8.83
C LEU A 10 -24.46 33.40 7.48
N VAL A 11 -24.06 34.47 6.79
CA VAL A 11 -23.33 34.37 5.51
C VAL A 11 -21.90 33.89 5.70
N ILE A 12 -21.23 34.29 6.79
CA ILE A 12 -19.86 33.85 7.12
C ILE A 12 -19.86 32.37 7.55
N ALA A 13 -20.87 31.92 8.29
CA ALA A 13 -21.02 30.51 8.63
C ALA A 13 -21.26 29.64 7.39
N ALA A 14 -22.07 30.09 6.42
CA ALA A 14 -22.28 29.36 5.17
C ALA A 14 -21.02 29.26 4.30
N LEU A 15 -20.19 30.31 4.26
CA LEU A 15 -18.91 30.30 3.54
C LEU A 15 -17.85 29.43 4.24
N LEU A 16 -17.83 29.37 5.58
CA LEU A 16 -16.93 28.48 6.33
C LEU A 16 -17.30 27.00 6.20
N ILE A 17 -18.59 26.66 6.06
CA ILE A 17 -19.03 25.27 5.83
C ILE A 17 -18.67 24.82 4.39
N SER A 18 -18.66 25.74 3.42
CA SER A 18 -18.32 25.41 2.03
C SER A 18 -16.83 25.10 1.80
N GLN A 19 -15.93 25.43 2.75
CA GLN A 19 -14.51 25.09 2.66
C GLN A 19 -14.14 23.72 3.25
N ILE A 20 -15.09 23.02 3.89
CA ILE A 20 -14.84 21.70 4.51
C ILE A 20 -15.31 20.55 3.61
N ALA A 21 -16.01 20.82 2.51
CA ALA A 21 -16.41 19.81 1.53
C ALA A 21 -15.45 19.72 0.34
N SER A 22 -14.14 19.70 0.59
CA SER A 22 -13.22 18.95 -0.26
C SER A 22 -13.03 17.58 0.39
N ALA A 23 -14.10 16.79 0.42
CA ALA A 23 -13.90 15.34 0.44
C ALA A 23 -13.21 15.05 -0.89
N ALA A 24 -11.88 14.98 -0.88
CA ALA A 24 -11.12 14.43 -2.00
C ALA A 24 -11.82 13.12 -2.36
N GLU A 25 -12.52 13.09 -3.50
CA GLU A 25 -13.29 11.93 -3.93
C GLU A 25 -12.38 10.71 -3.80
N GLY A 26 -12.65 9.92 -2.77
CA GLY A 26 -11.84 8.78 -2.42
C GLY A 26 -11.76 7.87 -3.64
N VAL A 27 -10.61 7.25 -3.86
CA VAL A 27 -10.50 6.23 -4.90
C VAL A 27 -11.57 5.17 -4.59
N PRO A 28 -12.52 4.89 -5.49
CA PRO A 28 -13.57 3.92 -5.20
C PRO A 28 -12.95 2.54 -5.04
N PHE A 29 -13.43 1.77 -4.06
CA PHE A 29 -13.03 0.38 -3.91
C PHE A 29 -13.47 -0.40 -5.15
N PRO A 30 -12.61 -1.22 -5.77
CA PRO A 30 -12.94 -1.89 -7.02
C PRO A 30 -14.05 -2.92 -6.81
N ASP A 31 -15.11 -2.79 -7.61
CA ASP A 31 -16.11 -3.84 -7.76
C ASP A 31 -15.63 -4.80 -8.85
N LEU A 32 -15.52 -6.08 -8.50
CA LEU A 32 -14.91 -7.12 -9.33
C LEU A 32 -15.97 -8.13 -9.75
N ASP A 33 -15.85 -8.67 -10.96
CA ASP A 33 -16.62 -9.84 -11.40
C ASP A 33 -16.09 -11.13 -10.74
N THR A 34 -16.31 -11.26 -9.43
CA THR A 34 -15.88 -12.43 -8.65
C THR A 34 -16.60 -13.70 -9.10
N GLU A 35 -17.82 -13.59 -9.62
CA GLU A 35 -18.56 -14.73 -10.16
C GLU A 35 -17.93 -15.26 -11.45
N GLY A 36 -17.59 -14.36 -12.38
CA GLY A 36 -16.87 -14.69 -13.60
C GLY A 36 -15.49 -15.28 -13.30
N TYR A 37 -14.75 -14.68 -12.35
CA TYR A 37 -13.46 -15.21 -11.88
C TYR A 37 -13.58 -16.65 -11.35
N CYS A 38 -14.45 -16.89 -10.36
CA CYS A 38 -14.58 -18.20 -9.73
C CYS A 38 -15.12 -19.25 -10.71
N THR A 39 -16.01 -18.87 -11.63
CA THR A 39 -16.51 -19.77 -12.69
C THR A 39 -15.40 -20.14 -13.67
N ALA A 40 -14.58 -19.17 -14.07
CA ALA A 40 -13.43 -19.43 -14.94
C ALA A 40 -12.39 -20.34 -14.26
N LEU A 41 -12.15 -20.16 -12.95
CA LEU A 41 -11.20 -20.94 -12.16
C LEU A 41 -11.52 -22.44 -12.18
N VAL A 42 -12.80 -22.80 -12.01
CA VAL A 42 -13.25 -24.20 -11.95
C VAL A 42 -13.69 -24.77 -13.30
N SER A 43 -13.62 -23.98 -14.38
CA SER A 43 -14.22 -24.30 -15.68
C SER A 43 -13.77 -25.65 -16.28
N LYS A 44 -12.55 -26.10 -15.95
CA LYS A 44 -11.95 -27.35 -16.45
C LYS A 44 -12.21 -28.57 -15.57
N MET A 45 -12.91 -28.43 -14.45
CA MET A 45 -13.25 -29.55 -13.58
C MET A 45 -14.31 -30.44 -14.24
N LEU A 46 -14.06 -31.75 -14.26
CA LEU A 46 -14.92 -32.73 -14.95
C LEU A 46 -16.12 -33.15 -14.10
N VAL A 47 -15.94 -33.26 -12.79
CA VAL A 47 -17.00 -33.66 -11.85
C VAL A 47 -17.82 -32.43 -11.48
N LYS A 48 -19.09 -32.39 -11.91
CA LYS A 48 -19.97 -31.22 -11.73
C LYS A 48 -20.22 -30.85 -10.26
N THR A 49 -20.35 -31.85 -9.40
CA THR A 49 -20.53 -31.63 -7.96
C THR A 49 -19.28 -30.99 -7.34
N GLU A 50 -18.09 -31.47 -7.67
CA GLU A 50 -16.83 -30.88 -7.21
C GLU A 50 -16.62 -29.48 -7.79
N GLN A 51 -16.94 -29.29 -9.07
CA GLN A 51 -16.90 -27.99 -9.74
C GLN A 51 -17.74 -26.95 -8.98
N GLN A 52 -18.95 -27.32 -8.55
CA GLN A 52 -19.82 -26.43 -7.79
C GLN A 52 -19.27 -26.17 -6.37
N ILE A 53 -18.78 -27.20 -5.68
CA ILE A 53 -18.17 -27.07 -4.34
C ILE A 53 -16.96 -26.12 -4.39
N GLU A 54 -16.05 -26.28 -5.35
CA GLU A 54 -14.87 -25.42 -5.48
C GLU A 54 -15.23 -23.99 -5.90
N ARG A 55 -16.27 -23.81 -6.73
CA ARG A 55 -16.78 -22.48 -7.08
C ARG A 55 -17.31 -21.76 -5.83
N ASP A 56 -18.09 -22.46 -5.00
CA ASP A 56 -18.68 -21.88 -3.80
C ASP A 56 -17.62 -21.53 -2.75
N LYS A 57 -16.58 -22.37 -2.61
CA LYS A 57 -15.38 -22.05 -1.80
C LYS A 57 -14.70 -20.78 -2.29
N CYS A 58 -14.43 -20.68 -3.60
CA CYS A 58 -13.83 -19.49 -4.19
C CYS A 58 -14.65 -18.22 -3.91
N LEU A 59 -15.97 -18.27 -4.07
CA LEU A 59 -16.86 -17.13 -3.79
C LEU A 59 -16.82 -16.71 -2.32
N LEU A 60 -16.76 -17.69 -1.40
CA LEU A 60 -16.64 -17.41 0.04
C LEU A 60 -15.30 -16.74 0.36
N GLU A 61 -14.20 -17.22 -0.22
CA GLU A 61 -12.87 -16.66 -0.04
C GLU A 61 -12.77 -15.22 -0.59
N GLU A 62 -13.30 -14.97 -1.79
CA GLU A 62 -13.34 -13.65 -2.41
C GLU A 62 -14.15 -12.64 -1.57
N ARG A 63 -15.30 -13.05 -1.02
CA ARG A 63 -16.09 -12.22 -0.09
C ARG A 63 -15.33 -11.90 1.19
N ALA A 64 -14.64 -12.88 1.77
CA ALA A 64 -13.83 -12.68 2.97
C ALA A 64 -12.64 -11.75 2.70
N LEU A 65 -12.00 -11.87 1.53
CA LEU A 65 -10.95 -10.95 1.09
C LEU A 65 -11.48 -9.54 0.91
N ARG A 66 -12.59 -9.36 0.19
CA ARG A 66 -13.26 -8.05 0.04
C ARG A 66 -13.45 -7.34 1.37
N ALA A 67 -14.12 -8.00 2.32
CA ALA A 67 -14.41 -7.43 3.64
C ALA A 67 -13.14 -7.06 4.44
N ARG A 68 -12.04 -7.81 4.24
CA ARG A 68 -10.75 -7.55 4.90
C ARG A 68 -9.98 -6.40 4.27
N LEU A 69 -10.14 -6.18 2.96
CA LEU A 69 -9.36 -5.20 2.19
C LEU A 69 -9.99 -3.82 2.16
N GLU A 70 -11.32 -3.75 2.05
CA GLU A 70 -12.08 -2.51 1.91
C GLU A 70 -11.74 -1.45 2.98
N PRO A 71 -11.61 -1.79 4.28
CA PRO A 71 -11.28 -0.81 5.31
C PRO A 71 -9.91 -0.13 5.14
N PHE A 72 -8.98 -0.72 4.39
CA PHE A 72 -7.63 -0.20 4.18
C PHE A 72 -7.45 0.45 2.81
N TRP A 73 -8.47 0.42 1.95
CA TRP A 73 -8.39 0.92 0.58
C TRP A 73 -8.04 2.40 0.48
N TYR A 74 -8.45 3.19 1.47
CA TYR A 74 -8.12 4.62 1.55
C TYR A 74 -6.60 4.90 1.55
N LEU A 75 -5.76 3.90 1.86
CA LEU A 75 -4.30 4.01 1.82
C LEU A 75 -3.73 3.88 0.40
N VAL A 76 -4.49 3.30 -0.53
CA VAL A 76 -4.07 3.06 -1.91
C VAL A 76 -4.14 4.36 -2.69
N LYS A 77 -3.04 4.72 -3.35
CA LYS A 77 -2.98 5.95 -4.15
C LYS A 77 -3.75 5.77 -5.47
N ARG A 78 -4.29 6.88 -6.01
CA ARG A 78 -4.98 6.88 -7.32
C ARG A 78 -4.13 6.22 -8.42
N ALA A 79 -2.86 6.59 -8.54
CA ALA A 79 -1.95 5.98 -9.52
C ALA A 79 -1.75 4.46 -9.34
N GLU A 80 -1.78 3.97 -8.10
CA GLU A 80 -1.69 2.52 -7.81
C GLU A 80 -3.00 1.81 -8.19
N SER A 81 -4.15 2.43 -7.91
CA SER A 81 -5.47 1.96 -8.36
C SER A 81 -5.58 1.93 -9.89
N ASP A 82 -5.12 2.96 -10.58
CA ASP A 82 -5.16 3.03 -12.04
C ASP A 82 -4.30 1.93 -12.66
N ARG A 83 -3.11 1.67 -12.08
CA ARG A 83 -2.25 0.56 -12.46
C ARG A 83 -2.92 -0.80 -12.22
N LEU A 84 -3.55 -0.99 -11.06
CA LEU A 84 -4.30 -2.21 -10.75
C LEU A 84 -5.37 -2.47 -11.83
N LYS A 85 -6.19 -1.46 -12.15
CA LYS A 85 -7.26 -1.59 -13.15
C LYS A 85 -6.69 -1.92 -14.53
N LYS A 86 -5.66 -1.19 -14.96
CA LYS A 86 -5.07 -1.33 -16.29
C LYS A 86 -4.31 -2.65 -16.50
N ASP A 87 -3.54 -3.08 -15.50
CA ASP A 87 -2.57 -4.15 -15.70
C ASP A 87 -3.06 -5.51 -15.17
N TYR A 88 -4.04 -5.51 -14.26
CA TYR A 88 -4.43 -6.72 -13.52
C TYR A 88 -5.93 -7.02 -13.51
N LEU A 89 -6.82 -6.07 -13.80
CA LEU A 89 -8.28 -6.29 -13.74
C LEU A 89 -8.96 -6.24 -15.12
N THR A 90 -8.19 -6.30 -16.21
CA THR A 90 -8.70 -6.20 -17.58
C THR A 90 -9.45 -7.45 -18.05
N GLU A 91 -9.04 -8.63 -17.60
CA GLU A 91 -9.68 -9.90 -17.96
C GLU A 91 -10.40 -10.49 -16.74
N GLY A 92 -11.60 -11.07 -16.95
CA GLY A 92 -12.41 -11.65 -15.87
C GLY A 92 -11.67 -12.68 -15.00
N ARG A 93 -10.77 -13.49 -15.60
CA ARG A 93 -9.93 -14.46 -14.86
C ARG A 93 -8.92 -13.83 -13.89
N PHE A 94 -8.71 -12.52 -13.96
CA PHE A 94 -7.82 -11.78 -13.06
C PHE A 94 -8.58 -10.79 -12.17
N GLN A 95 -9.92 -10.74 -12.26
CA GLN A 95 -10.78 -9.93 -11.40
C GLN A 95 -11.01 -10.62 -10.04
N THR A 96 -9.91 -10.80 -9.28
CA THR A 96 -9.89 -11.37 -7.94
C THR A 96 -9.39 -10.36 -6.91
N TYR A 97 -9.98 -10.38 -5.71
CA TYR A 97 -9.53 -9.62 -4.56
C TYR A 97 -8.14 -10.06 -4.07
N LEU A 98 -7.62 -11.20 -4.52
CA LEU A 98 -6.22 -11.56 -4.33
C LEU A 98 -5.28 -10.54 -4.99
N ASN A 99 -5.59 -10.05 -6.19
CA ASN A 99 -4.80 -9.02 -6.86
C ASN A 99 -4.90 -7.68 -6.12
N VAL A 100 -6.10 -7.33 -5.65
CA VAL A 100 -6.32 -6.14 -4.81
C VAL A 100 -5.51 -6.22 -3.51
N SER A 101 -5.40 -7.42 -2.93
CA SER A 101 -4.70 -7.63 -1.66
C SER A 101 -3.24 -7.21 -1.71
N SER A 102 -2.53 -7.46 -2.81
CA SER A 102 -1.12 -7.05 -2.98
C SER A 102 -0.95 -5.53 -2.97
N PHE A 103 -1.89 -4.80 -3.56
CA PHE A 103 -1.87 -3.34 -3.59
C PHE A 103 -2.21 -2.75 -2.22
N VAL A 104 -3.23 -3.28 -1.56
CA VAL A 104 -3.61 -2.88 -0.19
C VAL A 104 -2.50 -3.20 0.80
N ALA A 105 -1.87 -4.38 0.72
CA ALA A 105 -0.73 -4.76 1.57
C ALA A 105 0.44 -3.80 1.37
N SER A 106 0.82 -3.50 0.12
CA SER A 106 1.89 -2.54 -0.16
C SER A 106 1.57 -1.15 0.40
N ALA A 107 0.35 -0.66 0.20
CA ALA A 107 -0.09 0.64 0.71
C ALA A 107 -0.10 0.70 2.25
N LEU A 108 -0.63 -0.35 2.88
CA LEU A 108 -0.71 -0.48 4.33
C LEU A 108 0.68 -0.52 4.98
N GLY A 109 1.59 -1.34 4.44
CA GLY A 109 2.96 -1.37 4.94
C GLY A 109 3.75 -0.10 4.70
N LYS A 110 3.54 0.60 3.58
CA LYS A 110 4.13 1.94 3.37
C LYS A 110 3.61 2.91 4.42
N ALA A 111 2.31 2.87 4.72
CA ALA A 111 1.74 3.69 5.78
C ALA A 111 2.31 3.35 7.16
N CYS A 112 2.66 2.08 7.44
CA CYS A 112 3.40 1.70 8.63
C CYS A 112 4.81 2.30 8.66
N LEU A 113 5.57 2.19 7.57
CA LEU A 113 6.93 2.75 7.46
C LEU A 113 6.95 4.29 7.56
N ASP A 114 5.90 4.93 7.05
CA ASP A 114 5.71 6.38 7.13
C ASP A 114 5.22 6.84 8.52
N GLY A 115 4.80 5.91 9.40
CA GLY A 115 4.21 6.21 10.70
C GLY A 115 2.75 6.70 10.66
N ARG A 116 2.07 6.59 9.52
CA ARG A 116 0.65 6.94 9.34
C ARG A 116 -0.30 5.86 9.85
N VAL A 117 0.19 4.63 10.02
CA VAL A 117 -0.52 3.50 10.63
C VAL A 117 0.38 2.91 11.69
N PHE A 118 -0.16 2.72 12.89
CA PHE A 118 0.56 2.05 13.96
C PHE A 118 0.51 0.54 13.75
N CYS A 119 1.65 -0.05 13.43
CA CYS A 119 1.80 -1.47 13.14
C CYS A 119 2.67 -2.07 14.25
N SER A 120 2.01 -2.55 15.31
CA SER A 120 2.49 -2.80 16.68
C SER A 120 3.97 -3.17 16.84
N PRO A 121 4.64 -2.72 17.93
CA PRO A 121 6.05 -2.90 18.13
C PRO A 121 6.25 -4.21 18.90
N ASP A 122 6.53 -5.26 18.17
CA ASP A 122 7.64 -6.08 18.62
C ASP A 122 8.85 -5.48 17.87
N GLU A 123 9.31 -4.28 18.25
CA GLU A 123 10.45 -3.63 17.60
C GLU A 123 11.72 -4.44 17.92
N PRO A 124 12.38 -5.06 16.93
CA PRO A 124 13.77 -5.46 17.09
C PRO A 124 14.67 -4.22 17.16
N PRO A 125 15.84 -4.32 17.79
CA PRO A 125 16.84 -3.27 17.71
C PRO A 125 17.23 -3.02 16.24
N ALA A 126 17.32 -1.75 15.86
CA ALA A 126 17.86 -1.34 14.58
C ALA A 126 19.31 -1.84 14.47
N THR A 127 19.58 -2.70 13.49
CA THR A 127 20.94 -3.23 13.25
C THR A 127 21.54 -2.69 11.95
N THR A 128 22.86 -2.69 11.88
CA THR A 128 23.73 -2.12 10.84
C THR A 128 23.62 -2.81 9.47
N ALA A 129 22.70 -3.76 9.27
CA ALA A 129 22.58 -4.59 8.07
C ALA A 129 22.37 -3.78 6.78
N LEU A 130 21.83 -2.57 6.88
CA LEU A 130 21.59 -1.70 5.73
C LEU A 130 22.79 -0.78 5.38
N SER A 131 23.87 -0.81 6.17
CA SER A 131 25.03 0.08 5.99
C SER A 131 25.73 -0.08 4.63
N VAL A 132 25.71 -1.30 4.06
CA VAL A 132 26.30 -1.64 2.75
C VAL A 132 25.62 -0.89 1.59
N PHE A 133 24.34 -0.54 1.72
CA PHE A 133 23.61 0.23 0.73
C PHE A 133 23.94 1.72 0.90
N ARG A 134 24.66 2.30 -0.06
CA ARG A 134 25.01 3.72 -0.05
C ARG A 134 23.93 4.55 -0.76
N SER A 135 23.31 5.49 -0.05
CA SER A 135 22.24 6.36 -0.57
C SER A 135 22.75 7.51 -1.44
N ASP A 136 24.01 7.89 -1.26
CA ASP A 136 24.67 8.99 -1.98
C ASP A 136 24.79 8.71 -3.49
N TYR A 137 25.22 7.52 -3.89
CA TYR A 137 25.42 7.16 -5.30
C TYR A 137 24.16 7.36 -6.15
N TYR A 138 22.99 6.96 -5.64
CA TYR A 138 21.73 7.16 -6.34
C TYR A 138 21.34 8.64 -6.41
N CYS A 139 21.45 9.37 -5.30
CA CYS A 139 21.16 10.80 -5.30
C CYS A 139 22.09 11.58 -6.25
N TYR A 140 23.35 11.13 -6.39
CA TYR A 140 24.31 11.65 -7.38
C TYR A 140 23.88 11.44 -8.83
N LEU A 141 23.21 10.31 -9.16
CA LEU A 141 22.66 10.09 -10.51
C LEU A 141 21.55 11.09 -10.86
N GLY A 142 20.76 11.52 -9.87
CA GLY A 142 19.69 12.50 -10.05
C GLY A 142 20.16 13.96 -10.00
N SER A 143 21.30 14.23 -9.35
CA SER A 143 21.98 15.52 -9.31
C SER A 143 23.44 15.32 -8.91
N SER A 144 24.35 15.64 -9.83
CA SER A 144 25.80 15.51 -9.59
C SER A 144 26.35 16.55 -8.61
N ASP A 145 25.61 17.64 -8.37
CA ASP A 145 25.99 18.68 -7.40
C ASP A 145 25.48 18.32 -5.99
N ALA A 146 26.42 17.91 -5.14
CA ALA A 146 26.17 17.56 -3.74
C ALA A 146 25.67 18.73 -2.88
N LYS A 147 25.87 19.97 -3.33
CA LYS A 147 25.39 21.18 -2.64
C LYS A 147 23.98 21.58 -3.07
N SER A 148 23.47 21.01 -4.16
CA SER A 148 22.13 21.31 -4.64
C SER A 148 21.06 20.88 -3.62
N ASP A 149 19.98 21.66 -3.54
CA ASP A 149 18.81 21.30 -2.73
C ASP A 149 18.23 19.95 -3.15
N LYS A 150 18.29 19.63 -4.44
CA LYS A 150 17.82 18.36 -4.98
C LYS A 150 18.60 17.18 -4.38
N PHE A 151 19.93 17.26 -4.34
CA PHE A 151 20.77 16.22 -3.73
C PHE A 151 20.52 16.13 -2.22
N ARG A 152 20.52 17.27 -1.51
CA ARG A 152 20.31 17.31 -0.05
C ARG A 152 18.98 16.71 0.36
N ASN A 153 17.90 17.07 -0.35
CA ASN A 153 16.56 16.55 -0.09
C ASN A 153 16.46 15.05 -0.38
N CYS A 154 17.06 14.58 -1.48
CA CYS A 154 17.14 13.15 -1.78
C CYS A 154 17.88 12.38 -0.68
N SER A 155 19.07 12.84 -0.31
CA SER A 155 19.92 12.18 0.68
C SER A 155 19.26 12.13 2.06
N ALA A 156 18.62 13.22 2.50
CA ALA A 156 17.87 13.26 3.74
C ALA A 156 16.67 12.29 3.74
N ALA A 157 15.92 12.23 2.63
CA ALA A 157 14.79 11.30 2.49
C ALA A 157 15.25 9.83 2.50
N GLU A 158 16.32 9.50 1.78
CA GLU A 158 16.90 8.15 1.74
C GLU A 158 17.47 7.73 3.10
N LYS A 159 18.11 8.64 3.84
CA LYS A 159 18.58 8.37 5.20
C LYS A 159 17.43 8.02 6.14
N LYS A 160 16.34 8.81 6.11
CA LYS A 160 15.13 8.53 6.90
C LYS A 160 14.53 7.17 6.54
N ARG A 161 14.45 6.81 5.25
CA ARG A 161 13.98 5.49 4.81
C ARG A 161 14.85 4.37 5.34
N LYS A 162 16.17 4.52 5.26
CA LYS A 162 17.14 3.54 5.78
C LYS A 162 16.96 3.30 7.28
N GLU A 163 16.76 4.35 8.07
CA GLU A 163 16.51 4.25 9.50
C GLU A 163 15.19 3.50 9.80
N GLN A 164 14.11 3.80 9.07
CA GLN A 164 12.84 3.08 9.22
C GLN A 164 12.96 1.62 8.81
N LEU A 165 13.60 1.35 7.67
CA LEU A 165 13.83 -0.01 7.19
C LEU A 165 14.62 -0.86 8.20
N ALA A 166 15.63 -0.28 8.86
CA ALA A 166 16.45 -0.99 9.82
C ALA A 166 15.64 -1.58 10.99
N LYS A 167 14.54 -0.92 11.37
CA LYS A 167 13.62 -1.40 12.41
C LYS A 167 12.91 -2.70 12.05
N TYR A 168 12.58 -2.88 10.77
CA TYR A 168 11.78 -4.03 10.31
C TYR A 168 12.63 -5.12 9.67
N TRP A 169 13.85 -4.77 9.21
CA TRP A 169 14.69 -5.64 8.40
C TRP A 169 14.96 -6.99 9.06
N THR A 170 15.25 -7.02 10.36
CA THR A 170 15.64 -8.27 11.06
C THR A 170 14.52 -9.30 11.09
N LYS A 171 13.24 -8.87 11.07
CA LYS A 171 12.07 -9.76 11.13
C LYS A 171 11.68 -10.42 9.83
N ILE A 172 12.20 -9.92 8.71
CA ILE A 172 11.89 -10.50 7.41
C ILE A 172 12.50 -11.90 7.32
N PRO A 173 11.74 -12.92 6.88
CA PRO A 173 12.28 -14.26 6.65
C PRO A 173 13.47 -14.24 5.69
N GLY A 174 14.49 -15.10 5.92
CA GLY A 174 15.74 -15.12 5.14
C GLY A 174 15.51 -15.19 3.61
N VAL A 175 14.68 -16.13 3.17
CA VAL A 175 14.31 -16.29 1.74
C VAL A 175 13.72 -15.01 1.14
N LYS A 176 12.92 -14.27 1.92
CA LYS A 176 12.33 -13.00 1.47
C LYS A 176 13.37 -11.89 1.42
N LYS A 177 14.29 -11.81 2.41
CA LYS A 177 15.43 -10.88 2.37
C LYS A 177 16.26 -11.05 1.09
N ASP A 178 16.61 -12.28 0.75
CA ASP A 178 17.44 -12.57 -0.43
C ASP A 178 16.75 -12.12 -1.72
N ARG A 179 15.45 -12.39 -1.85
CA ARG A 179 14.64 -11.89 -2.97
C ARG A 179 14.57 -10.35 -3.01
N CYS A 180 14.33 -9.70 -1.87
CA CYS A 180 14.31 -8.23 -1.80
C CYS A 180 15.65 -7.62 -2.22
N ILE A 181 16.76 -8.19 -1.74
CA ILE A 181 18.12 -7.77 -2.08
C ILE A 181 18.38 -7.97 -3.58
N GLY A 182 18.04 -9.15 -4.12
CA GLY A 182 18.21 -9.47 -5.53
C GLY A 182 17.46 -8.50 -6.45
N TRP A 183 16.28 -8.02 -6.04
CA TRP A 183 15.54 -6.99 -6.76
C TRP A 183 16.13 -5.58 -6.59
N ALA A 184 16.66 -5.25 -5.40
CA ALA A 184 17.28 -3.95 -5.15
C ALA A 184 18.53 -3.69 -6.00
N PHE A 185 19.16 -4.74 -6.52
CA PHE A 185 20.29 -4.65 -7.44
C PHE A 185 19.89 -4.63 -8.94
N ARG A 186 18.60 -4.71 -9.27
CA ARG A 186 18.12 -4.44 -10.64
C ARG A 186 18.03 -2.92 -10.83
N ARG A 187 18.73 -2.40 -11.84
CA ARG A 187 19.24 -1.00 -11.92
C ARG A 187 18.20 0.12 -12.11
N ASP A 188 16.91 -0.16 -12.03
CA ASP A 188 15.87 0.80 -12.42
C ASP A 188 15.31 1.64 -11.26
N PHE A 189 15.62 1.27 -10.00
CA PHE A 189 15.06 1.93 -8.80
C PHE A 189 16.09 2.12 -7.68
N PRO A 190 15.94 3.13 -6.82
CA PRO A 190 16.83 3.30 -5.67
C PRO A 190 16.75 2.07 -4.75
N PRO A 191 17.88 1.49 -4.32
CA PRO A 191 17.89 0.26 -3.54
C PRO A 191 17.02 0.32 -2.29
N PHE A 192 17.06 1.42 -1.54
CA PHE A 192 16.21 1.57 -0.35
C PHE A 192 14.74 1.71 -0.67
N GLN A 193 14.36 2.24 -1.83
CA GLN A 193 12.95 2.25 -2.25
C GLN A 193 12.48 0.83 -2.59
N VAL A 194 13.30 0.04 -3.27
CA VAL A 194 12.99 -1.37 -3.58
C VAL A 194 12.85 -2.18 -2.29
N LEU A 195 13.81 -2.03 -1.37
CA LEU A 195 13.76 -2.68 -0.06
C LEU A 195 12.54 -2.20 0.74
N SER A 196 12.24 -0.90 0.76
CA SER A 196 11.06 -0.34 1.44
C SER A 196 9.76 -0.93 0.91
N ASN A 197 9.63 -1.08 -0.41
CA ASN A 197 8.45 -1.70 -1.01
C ASN A 197 8.33 -3.18 -0.61
N CYS A 198 9.45 -3.91 -0.62
CA CYS A 198 9.47 -5.32 -0.26
C CYS A 198 9.11 -5.56 1.23
N VAL A 199 9.64 -4.70 2.11
CA VAL A 199 9.33 -4.69 3.56
C VAL A 199 7.87 -4.27 3.80
N ALA A 200 7.40 -3.23 3.10
CA ALA A 200 6.02 -2.76 3.20
C ALA A 200 5.03 -3.86 2.85
N GLU A 201 5.22 -4.57 1.74
CA GLU A 201 4.33 -5.66 1.34
C GLU A 201 4.25 -6.76 2.42
N ASP A 202 5.37 -7.06 3.09
CA ASP A 202 5.40 -8.00 4.23
C ASP A 202 4.54 -7.52 5.40
N ILE A 203 4.82 -6.31 5.88
CA ILE A 203 4.11 -5.72 7.01
C ILE A 203 2.61 -5.65 6.71
N GLY A 204 2.23 -5.17 5.52
CA GLY A 204 0.83 -5.10 5.13
C GLY A 204 0.17 -6.47 5.03
N THR A 205 0.89 -7.48 4.53
CA THR A 205 0.38 -8.87 4.52
C THR A 205 0.14 -9.39 5.93
N GLU A 206 1.07 -9.16 6.86
CA GLU A 206 0.91 -9.54 8.27
C GLU A 206 -0.27 -8.81 8.93
N CYS A 207 -0.46 -7.52 8.61
CA CYS A 207 -1.61 -6.76 9.07
C CYS A 207 -2.93 -7.35 8.57
N LEU A 208 -3.02 -7.62 7.26
CA LEU A 208 -4.23 -8.19 6.65
C LEU A 208 -4.54 -9.58 7.20
N LYS A 209 -3.51 -10.41 7.40
CA LYS A 209 -3.64 -11.73 8.02
C LYS A 209 -3.86 -11.69 9.53
N GLN A 210 -3.87 -10.49 10.13
CA GLN A 210 -3.99 -10.27 11.58
C GLN A 210 -2.88 -10.94 12.41
N THR A 211 -1.79 -11.37 11.78
CA THR A 211 -0.59 -11.86 12.47
C THR A 211 0.22 -10.70 13.05
N ARG A 212 -0.05 -9.47 12.60
CA ARG A 212 0.39 -8.21 13.22
C ARG A 212 -0.81 -7.32 13.50
N LYS A 213 -0.83 -6.67 14.67
CA LYS A 213 -1.85 -5.65 15.00
C LYS A 213 -1.53 -4.34 14.28
N CYS A 214 -2.42 -3.90 13.40
CA CYS A 214 -2.29 -2.64 12.68
C CYS A 214 -3.54 -1.79 12.89
N ARG A 215 -3.35 -0.53 13.28
CA ARG A 215 -4.43 0.44 13.54
C ARG A 215 -4.08 1.79 12.94
N PRO A 216 -5.07 2.61 12.55
CA PRO A 216 -4.82 4.00 12.17
C PRO A 216 -4.00 4.73 13.25
N GLY A 217 -3.04 5.55 12.81
CA GLY A 217 -2.20 6.39 13.67
C GLY A 217 -2.86 7.71 14.03
#